data_AF-A0A7S4E255-F1
#
_entry.id   AF-A0A7S4E255-F1
#
_cell.length_a   1.000
_cell.length_b   1.000
_cell.length_c   1.000
_cell.angle_alpha   90.00
_cell.angle_beta   90.00
_cell.angle_gamma   90.00
#
_symmetry.space_group_name_H-M   'P 1'
#
loop_
_entity.id
_entity.type
_entity.pdbx_description
1 polymer ?
#
loop_
_entity_poly.entity_id
_entity_poly.type
_entity_poly.pdbx_seq_one_letter_code
_entity_poly.pdbx_strand_id
1 'polypeptide(L)'
;WDVGGGYNEFDLANSTIRLVRRGFPGENRNILLSYPLNEIKSLEVEVKEGINPRRALYLITVDKRRIPLTGIGDPMPLFLLEEKATTLAKFLNIPYNYA
;
A
#
# COMPACT_ATOMS: atom_id res chain seq x y z
N TRP A 1 3.35 -9.65 18.83
CA TRP A 1 4.21 -10.02 17.69
C TRP A 1 3.99 -9.16 16.45
N ASP A 2 2.82 -8.52 16.29
CA ASP A 2 2.50 -7.58 15.20
C ASP A 2 2.94 -8.04 13.80
N VAL A 3 2.57 -9.27 13.48
CA VAL A 3 2.81 -9.87 12.17
C VAL A 3 1.96 -9.13 11.14
N GLY A 4 2.58 -8.70 10.04
CA GLY A 4 1.99 -7.86 9.00
C GLY A 4 2.13 -6.35 9.26
N GLY A 5 2.47 -5.92 10.47
CA GLY A 5 2.69 -4.50 10.78
C GLY A 5 3.99 -3.97 10.20
N GLY A 6 4.18 -2.65 10.22
CA GLY A 6 5.34 -1.98 9.64
C GLY A 6 4.98 -0.60 9.10
N TYR A 7 5.74 -0.10 8.12
CA TYR A 7 5.53 1.22 7.54
C TYR A 7 5.79 1.25 6.04
N ASN A 8 5.29 2.30 5.40
CA ASN A 8 5.57 2.64 4.00
C ASN A 8 6.38 3.93 4.00
N GLU A 9 7.46 3.95 3.25
CA GLU A 9 8.30 5.13 3.06
C GLU A 9 8.32 5.49 1.57
N PHE A 10 8.10 6.77 1.29
CA PHE A 10 8.04 7.31 -0.05
C PHE A 10 9.09 8.42 -0.17
N ASP A 11 10.20 8.12 -0.84
CA ASP A 11 11.33 9.03 -0.99
C ASP A 11 11.40 9.55 -2.42
N LEU A 12 10.88 10.75 -2.64
CA LEU A 12 10.90 11.41 -3.95
C LEU A 12 12.30 11.89 -4.34
N ALA A 13 13.16 12.22 -3.37
CA ALA A 13 14.51 12.70 -3.64
C ALA A 13 15.37 11.58 -4.24
N ASN A 14 15.23 10.35 -3.71
CA ASN A 14 15.89 9.16 -4.22
C ASN A 14 15.04 8.40 -5.26
N SER A 15 13.82 8.85 -5.55
CA SER A 15 12.87 8.17 -6.45
C SER A 15 12.62 6.71 -6.07
N THR A 16 12.46 6.43 -4.78
CA THR A 16 12.28 5.07 -4.24
C THR A 16 11.10 4.97 -3.28
N ILE A 17 10.40 3.84 -3.32
CA ILE A 17 9.34 3.48 -2.38
C ILE A 17 9.78 2.22 -1.62
N ARG A 18 9.75 2.28 -0.29
CA ARG A 18 10.12 1.16 0.58
C ARG A 18 8.93 0.74 1.44
N LEU A 19 8.63 -0.57 1.44
CA LEU A 19 7.63 -1.17 2.31
C LEU A 19 8.35 -2.10 3.27
N VAL A 20 8.26 -1.76 4.56
CA VAL A 20 8.79 -2.58 5.65
C VAL A 20 7.62 -3.28 6.31
N ARG A 21 7.74 -4.60 6.48
CA ARG A 21 6.75 -5.42 7.16
C ARG A 21 7.43 -6.36 8.15
N ARG A 22 6.73 -6.68 9.25
CA ARG A 22 7.10 -7.71 10.20
C ARG A 22 6.46 -9.03 9.78
N GLY A 23 7.26 -10.00 9.37
CA GLY A 23 6.88 -11.39 9.17
C GLY A 23 6.69 -12.15 10.48
N PHE A 24 6.55 -13.47 10.36
CA PHE A 24 6.32 -14.36 11.50
C PHE A 24 7.53 -14.38 12.46
N PRO A 25 7.31 -14.72 13.76
CA PRO A 25 8.39 -14.81 14.74
C PRO A 25 9.54 -15.72 14.27
N GLY A 26 10.78 -15.26 14.44
CA GLY A 26 11.99 -15.98 14.03
C GLY A 26 13.14 -15.02 13.71
N GLU A 27 14.30 -15.59 13.39
CA GLU A 27 15.40 -14.84 12.78
C GLU A 27 14.97 -14.36 11.38
N ASN A 28 15.41 -13.15 10.98
CA ASN A 28 15.04 -12.53 9.70
C ASN A 28 13.54 -12.26 9.49
N ARG A 29 12.81 -11.94 10.56
CA ARG A 29 11.38 -11.60 10.46
C ARG A 29 11.06 -10.29 9.74
N ASN A 30 12.03 -9.48 9.32
CA ASN A 30 11.73 -8.21 8.65
C ASN A 30 11.72 -8.42 7.14
N ILE A 31 10.60 -8.09 6.50
CA ILE A 31 10.44 -8.10 5.06
C ILE A 31 10.62 -6.67 4.57
N LEU A 32 11.61 -6.45 3.70
CA LEU A 32 11.87 -5.17 3.04
C LEU A 32 11.59 -5.34 1.55
N LEU A 33 10.64 -4.57 1.04
CA LEU A 33 10.38 -4.45 -0.39
C LEU A 33 10.77 -3.04 -0.82
N SER A 34 11.53 -2.91 -1.90
CA SER A 34 11.95 -1.62 -2.44
C SER A 34 11.63 -1.57 -3.93
N TYR A 35 11.01 -0.49 -4.36
CA TYR A 35 10.61 -0.26 -5.74
C TYR A 35 11.09 1.11 -6.19
N PRO A 36 11.66 1.24 -7.40
CA PRO A 36 11.89 2.54 -7.99
C PRO A 36 10.55 3.17 -8.40
N LEU A 37 10.44 4.49 -8.27
CA LEU A 37 9.19 5.21 -8.53
C LEU A 37 8.69 5.03 -9.97
N ASN A 38 9.60 4.87 -10.93
CA ASN A 38 9.28 4.65 -12.35
C ASN A 38 8.66 3.26 -12.63
N GLU A 39 8.77 2.30 -11.71
CA GLU A 39 8.08 1.00 -11.80
C GLU A 39 6.66 1.07 -11.26
N ILE A 40 6.22 2.22 -10.74
CA ILE A 40 4.89 2.40 -10.18
C ILE A 40 3.97 3.03 -11.21
N LYS A 41 2.90 2.31 -11.52
CA LYS A 41 1.92 2.71 -12.52
C LYS A 41 0.80 3.56 -11.92
N SER A 42 0.22 3.12 -10.81
CA SER A 42 -0.93 3.78 -10.19
C SER A 42 -1.13 3.31 -8.76
N LEU A 43 -2.03 3.97 -8.05
CA LEU A 43 -2.67 3.42 -6.86
C LEU A 43 -4.01 2.77 -7.23
N GLU A 44 -4.47 1.85 -6.41
CA GLU A 44 -5.76 1.19 -6.57
C GLU A 44 -6.48 1.07 -5.24
N VAL A 45 -7.74 1.49 -5.22
CA VAL A 45 -8.64 1.48 -4.07
C VAL A 45 -9.63 0.33 -4.25
N GLU A 46 -9.54 -0.68 -3.39
CA GLU A 46 -10.51 -1.78 -3.35
C GLU A 46 -11.56 -1.47 -2.27
N VAL A 47 -12.83 -1.43 -2.69
CA VAL A 47 -13.98 -1.31 -1.78
C VAL A 47 -14.92 -2.47 -2.07
N LYS A 48 -15.00 -3.40 -1.13
CA LYS A 48 -15.92 -4.53 -1.16
C LYS A 48 -16.86 -4.40 0.03
N GLU A 49 -18.16 -4.42 -0.23
CA GLU A 49 -19.21 -4.38 0.78
C GLU A 49 -19.85 -5.79 0.94
N GLY A 50 -20.62 -5.99 2.01
CA GLY A 50 -21.35 -7.24 2.28
C GLY A 50 -20.89 -7.97 3.54
N ILE A 51 -20.98 -9.30 3.53
CA ILE A 51 -20.74 -10.15 4.73
C ILE A 51 -19.26 -10.13 5.17
N ASN A 52 -18.34 -9.86 4.25
CA ASN A 52 -16.91 -9.68 4.53
C ASN A 52 -16.41 -8.41 3.83
N PRO A 53 -16.67 -7.23 4.42
CA PRO A 53 -16.27 -5.98 3.82
C PRO A 53 -14.75 -5.89 3.77
N ARG A 54 -14.23 -5.30 2.68
CA ARG A 54 -12.79 -5.09 2.50
C ARG A 54 -12.56 -3.69 1.95
N ARG A 55 -11.69 -2.96 2.60
CA ARG A 55 -11.23 -1.64 2.15
C ARG A 55 -9.72 -1.62 2.20
N ALA A 56 -9.11 -1.53 1.03
CA ALA A 56 -7.66 -1.65 0.90
C ALA A 56 -7.11 -0.70 -0.16
N LEU A 57 -5.90 -0.19 0.09
CA LEU A 57 -5.13 0.59 -0.86
C LEU A 57 -3.96 -0.26 -1.36
N TYR A 58 -3.80 -0.32 -2.68
CA TYR A 58 -2.70 -1.01 -3.33
C TYR A 58 -1.85 -0.05 -4.14
N LEU A 59 -0.58 -0.41 -4.23
CA LEU A 59 0.37 0.13 -5.18
C LEU A 59 0.44 -0.83 -6.37
N ILE A 60 0.18 -0.32 -7.56
CA ILE A 60 0.18 -1.09 -8.80
C ILE A 60 1.47 -0.82 -9.54
N THR A 61 2.24 -1.87 -9.78
CA THR A 61 3.47 -1.77 -10.57
C THR A 61 3.17 -1.83 -12.06
N VAL A 62 4.14 -1.42 -12.89
CA VAL A 62 4.08 -1.51 -14.35
C VAL A 62 3.86 -2.95 -14.84
N ASP A 63 4.42 -3.94 -14.12
CA ASP A 63 4.22 -5.38 -14.36
C ASP A 63 2.96 -5.95 -13.69
N LYS A 64 2.03 -5.09 -13.27
CA LYS A 64 0.69 -5.42 -12.74
C LYS A 64 0.67 -6.14 -11.39
N ARG A 65 1.74 -6.08 -10.60
CA ARG A 65 1.73 -6.56 -9.21
C ARG A 65 0.88 -5.61 -8.36
N ARG A 66 0.07 -6.17 -7.47
CA ARG A 66 -0.75 -5.44 -6.50
C ARG A 66 -0.11 -5.55 -5.13
N ILE A 67 0.48 -4.47 -4.64
CA ILE A 67 1.22 -4.46 -3.38
C ILE A 67 0.39 -3.72 -2.33
N PRO A 68 -0.03 -4.37 -1.23
CA PRO A 68 -0.89 -3.75 -0.22
C PRO A 68 -0.16 -2.68 0.61
N LEU A 69 -0.72 -1.47 0.63
CA LEU A 69 -0.23 -0.34 1.44
C LEU A 69 -0.93 -0.26 2.80
N THR A 70 -2.12 -0.83 2.92
CA THR A 70 -2.90 -0.91 4.17
C THR A 70 -2.75 -2.29 4.81
N GLY A 71 -2.74 -2.33 6.15
CA GLY A 71 -2.66 -3.58 6.92
C GLY A 71 -3.92 -4.45 6.83
N ILE A 72 -3.80 -5.68 7.34
CA ILE A 72 -4.92 -6.62 7.49
C ILE A 72 -5.64 -6.26 8.80
N GLY A 73 -6.97 -6.11 8.76
CA GLY A 73 -7.78 -5.74 9.92
C GLY A 73 -9.16 -5.22 9.50
N ASP A 74 -9.83 -4.54 10.43
CA ASP A 74 -11.13 -3.95 10.15
C ASP A 74 -11.06 -2.92 9.00
N PRO A 75 -12.08 -2.87 8.12
CA PRO A 75 -12.11 -1.92 7.02
C PRO A 75 -12.10 -0.50 7.57
N MET A 76 -11.10 0.29 7.17
CA MET A 76 -11.07 1.71 7.52
C MET A 76 -12.31 2.44 6.94
N PRO A 77 -12.75 3.56 7.53
CA PRO A 77 -13.77 4.41 6.94
C PRO A 77 -13.43 4.79 5.50
N LEU A 78 -14.42 4.72 4.60
CA LEU A 78 -14.23 4.98 3.16
C LEU A 78 -13.59 6.36 2.91
N PHE A 79 -14.11 7.40 3.56
CA PHE A 79 -13.56 8.75 3.48
C PHE A 79 -12.05 8.81 3.79
N LEU A 80 -11.60 8.12 4.84
CA LEU A 80 -10.17 8.10 5.21
C LEU A 80 -9.33 7.33 4.18
N LEU A 81 -9.88 6.29 3.56
CA LEU A 81 -9.21 5.54 2.50
C LEU A 81 -9.01 6.42 1.26
N GLU A 82 -10.06 7.14 0.86
CA GLU A 82 -10.06 8.06 -0.27
C GLU A 82 -9.12 9.24 -0.03
N GLU A 83 -9.12 9.80 1.17
CA GLU A 83 -8.18 10.87 1.55
C GLU A 83 -6.73 10.40 1.46
N LYS A 84 -6.42 9.21 1.98
CA LYS A 84 -5.08 8.60 1.87
C LYS A 84 -4.70 8.35 0.42
N ALA A 85 -5.60 7.77 -0.37
CA ALA A 85 -5.37 7.47 -1.78
C ALA A 85 -5.09 8.76 -2.58
N THR A 86 -5.93 9.78 -2.40
CA THR A 86 -5.82 11.07 -3.09
C THR A 86 -4.54 11.81 -2.70
N THR A 87 -4.23 11.87 -1.40
CA THR A 87 -3.03 12.54 -0.89
C THR A 87 -1.77 11.88 -1.42
N LEU A 88 -1.73 10.54 -1.38
CA LEU A 88 -0.57 9.78 -1.85
C LEU A 88 -0.42 9.85 -3.38
N ALA A 89 -1.52 9.76 -4.13
CA ALA A 89 -1.51 9.91 -5.59
C ALA A 89 -0.94 11.27 -6.01
N LYS A 90 -1.38 12.35 -5.35
CA LYS A 90 -0.86 13.71 -5.57
C LYS A 90 0.63 13.81 -5.22
N PHE A 91 1.03 13.25 -4.07
CA PHE A 91 2.43 13.27 -3.63
C PHE A 91 3.35 12.54 -4.60
N LEU A 92 2.94 11.36 -5.10
CA LEU A 92 3.71 10.55 -6.03
C LEU A 92 3.56 10.98 -7.50
N ASN A 93 2.65 11.91 -7.79
CA ASN A 93 2.28 12.34 -9.14
C ASN A 93 1.88 11.17 -10.07
N ILE A 94 1.03 10.26 -9.55
CA ILE A 94 0.49 9.10 -10.29
C ILE A 94 -1.03 9.06 -10.17
N PRO A 95 -1.76 8.43 -11.11
CA PRO A 95 -3.20 8.26 -11.00
C PRO A 95 -3.56 7.26 -9.88
N TYR A 96 -4.78 7.35 -9.36
CA TYR A 96 -5.41 6.29 -8.57
C TYR A 96 -6.74 5.87 -9.20
N ASN A 97 -7.09 4.59 -9.07
CA ASN A 97 -8.31 4.01 -9.63
C ASN A 97 -9.07 3.21 -8.57
N TYR A 98 -10.35 2.93 -8.80
CA TYR A 98 -11.07 1.91 -8.04
C TYR A 98 -10.92 0.54 -8.72
N ALA A 99 -10.80 -0.52 -7.92
CA ALA A 99 -10.77 -1.92 -8.38
C ALA A 99 -12.16 -2.45 -8.72
#